data_AF-A0A2D6Q002-F1
#
_entry.id   AF-A0A2D6Q002-F1
#
_cell.length_a   1.000
_cell.length_b   1.000
_cell.length_c   1.000
_cell.angle_alpha   90.00
_cell.angle_beta   90.00
_cell.angle_gamma   90.00
#
_symmetry.space_group_name_H-M   'P 1'
#
loop_
_entity.id
_entity.type
_entity.pdbx_description
1 polymer ?
#
loop_
_entity_poly.entity_id
_entity_poly.type
_entity_poly.pdbx_seq_one_letter_code
_entity_poly.pdbx_strand_id
1 'polypeptide(L)'
;MRKSLARTFTLLVLACTGVVAWIVIRYLQSYSDRYLIAVIVGGLGLAVGIVGGILLARQKSTRRVVLILAFAVAALVVPAASMMMQRVTTSSFGFTVYGLIPVPVLDITVDANGVLWFRDKTHLITLQEVTPLIDGSVDVLIVGTGWHEVARVEDAVLKVVPDVRVLKTPKAFALYNRLVAEGKRVVLIAHSTC
;
A
#
# COMPACT_ATOMS: atom_id res chain seq x y z
N MET A 1 -0.03 -39.02 -27.27
CA MET A 1 0.82 -38.34 -26.25
C MET A 1 0.29 -36.99 -25.74
N ARG A 2 -0.19 -36.04 -26.57
CA ARG A 2 -0.63 -34.70 -26.10
C ARG A 2 -1.73 -34.67 -25.01
N LYS A 3 -2.67 -35.61 -24.99
CA LYS A 3 -3.76 -35.66 -23.98
C LYS A 3 -3.27 -36.02 -22.57
N SER A 4 -2.17 -36.77 -22.46
CA SER A 4 -1.58 -37.15 -21.17
C SER A 4 -0.93 -35.93 -20.50
N LEU A 5 -0.09 -35.21 -21.25
CA LEU A 5 0.63 -34.02 -20.75
C LEU A 5 -0.29 -32.92 -20.22
N ALA A 6 -1.44 -32.70 -20.87
CA ALA A 6 -2.42 -31.71 -20.45
C ALA A 6 -3.09 -32.07 -19.11
N ARG A 7 -3.36 -33.36 -18.85
CA ARG A 7 -3.92 -33.81 -17.57
C ARG A 7 -2.91 -33.66 -16.44
N THR A 8 -1.66 -34.05 -16.67
CA THR A 8 -0.58 -33.92 -15.67
C THR A 8 -0.34 -32.46 -15.31
N PHE A 9 -0.33 -31.57 -16.30
CA PHE A 9 -0.19 -30.13 -16.07
C PHE A 9 -1.36 -29.56 -15.27
N THR A 10 -2.60 -29.96 -15.59
CA THR A 10 -3.79 -29.51 -14.86
C THR A 10 -3.77 -29.95 -13.39
N LEU A 11 -3.39 -31.20 -13.13
CA LEU A 11 -3.25 -31.73 -11.77
C LEU A 11 -2.15 -31.00 -10.98
N LEU A 12 -1.04 -30.68 -11.62
CA LEU A 12 0.05 -29.92 -11.00
C LEU A 12 -0.41 -28.52 -10.61
N VAL A 13 -1.13 -27.82 -11.50
CA VAL A 13 -1.68 -26.48 -11.23
C VAL A 13 -2.67 -26.53 -10.06
N LEU A 14 -3.56 -27.53 -10.03
CA LEU A 14 -4.52 -27.72 -8.92
C LEU A 14 -3.83 -28.04 -7.59
N ALA A 15 -2.76 -28.85 -7.60
CA ALA A 15 -1.98 -29.13 -6.41
C ALA A 15 -1.26 -27.87 -5.90
N CYS A 16 -0.65 -27.09 -6.80
CA CYS A 16 0.00 -25.83 -6.44
C CYS A 16 -1.00 -24.81 -5.88
N THR A 17 -2.18 -24.65 -6.49
CA THR A 17 -3.21 -23.74 -5.95
C THR A 17 -3.74 -24.22 -4.60
N GLY A 18 -3.90 -25.53 -4.40
CA GLY A 18 -4.29 -26.09 -3.11
C GLY A 18 -3.27 -25.82 -1.99
N VAL A 19 -1.97 -25.98 -2.28
CA VAL A 19 -0.89 -25.68 -1.32
C VAL A 19 -0.82 -24.19 -1.00
N VAL A 20 -0.91 -23.32 -2.01
CA VAL A 20 -0.93 -21.86 -1.81
C VAL A 20 -2.15 -21.46 -0.99
N ALA A 21 -3.33 -22.00 -1.29
CA ALA A 21 -4.54 -21.74 -0.50
C ALA A 21 -4.39 -22.22 0.95
N TRP A 22 -3.78 -23.38 1.19
CA TRP A 22 -3.54 -23.89 2.54
C TRP A 22 -2.54 -23.02 3.33
N ILE A 23 -1.42 -22.61 2.72
CA ILE A 23 -0.44 -21.70 3.33
C ILE A 23 -1.10 -20.37 3.68
N VAL A 24 -1.90 -19.84 2.76
CA VAL A 24 -2.67 -18.63 2.95
C VAL A 24 -3.63 -18.83 4.12
N ILE A 25 -4.49 -19.84 4.13
CA ILE A 25 -5.41 -20.13 5.25
C ILE A 25 -4.67 -20.22 6.60
N ARG A 26 -3.52 -20.89 6.67
CA ARG A 26 -2.71 -20.97 7.89
C ARG A 26 -2.15 -19.62 8.32
N TYR A 27 -1.68 -18.82 7.37
CA TYR A 27 -1.18 -17.47 7.62
C TYR A 27 -2.31 -16.53 8.08
N LEU A 28 -3.50 -16.66 7.48
CA LEU A 28 -4.70 -15.90 7.79
C LEU A 28 -5.26 -16.21 9.18
N GLN A 29 -5.13 -17.45 9.67
CA GLN A 29 -5.52 -17.83 11.03
C GLN A 29 -4.69 -17.14 12.12
N SER A 30 -3.50 -16.59 11.78
CA SER A 30 -2.62 -15.90 12.72
C SER A 30 -2.85 -14.38 12.79
N TYR A 31 -3.71 -13.81 11.95
CA TYR A 31 -3.95 -12.36 11.85
C TYR A 31 -5.42 -12.02 12.12
N SER A 32 -5.70 -11.07 13.01
CA SER A 32 -7.08 -10.66 13.38
C SER A 32 -7.75 -9.74 12.34
N ASP A 33 -7.05 -9.40 11.27
CA ASP A 33 -7.45 -8.37 10.32
C ASP A 33 -8.26 -8.96 9.16
N ARG A 34 -9.58 -9.09 9.36
CA ARG A 34 -10.52 -9.71 8.40
C ARG A 34 -10.48 -9.08 7.00
N TYR A 35 -10.08 -7.82 6.89
CA TYR A 35 -9.94 -7.12 5.61
C TYR A 35 -8.76 -7.63 4.79
N LEU A 36 -7.60 -7.80 5.43
CA LEU A 36 -6.42 -8.36 4.78
C LEU A 36 -6.73 -9.76 4.23
N ILE A 37 -7.53 -10.53 4.98
CA ILE A 37 -7.98 -11.86 4.56
C ILE A 37 -8.82 -11.82 3.28
N ALA A 38 -9.83 -10.94 3.24
CA ALA A 38 -10.68 -10.80 2.06
C ALA A 38 -9.87 -10.37 0.83
N VAL A 39 -8.91 -9.44 1.00
CA VAL A 39 -8.03 -8.98 -0.08
C VAL A 39 -7.14 -10.10 -0.62
N ILE A 40 -6.52 -10.90 0.26
CA ILE A 40 -5.65 -12.00 -0.17
C ILE A 40 -6.45 -13.09 -0.90
N VAL A 41 -7.58 -13.52 -0.34
CA VAL A 41 -8.43 -14.57 -0.94
C VAL A 41 -9.02 -14.09 -2.27
N GLY A 42 -9.53 -12.86 -2.32
CA GLY A 42 -10.04 -12.25 -3.55
C GLY A 42 -8.96 -12.11 -4.62
N GLY A 43 -7.75 -11.68 -4.24
CA GLY A 43 -6.61 -11.57 -5.15
C GLY A 43 -6.17 -12.91 -5.74
N LEU A 44 -6.11 -13.97 -4.93
CA LEU A 44 -5.82 -15.33 -5.39
C LEU A 44 -6.89 -15.87 -6.34
N GLY A 45 -8.17 -15.69 -6.01
CA GLY A 45 -9.28 -16.08 -6.88
C GLY A 45 -9.21 -15.39 -8.24
N LEU A 46 -8.93 -14.09 -8.25
CA LEU A 46 -8.74 -13.31 -9.48
C LEU A 46 -7.55 -13.83 -10.29
N ALA A 47 -6.40 -14.06 -9.67
CA ALA A 47 -5.21 -14.58 -10.34
C ALA A 47 -5.45 -15.95 -11.00
N VAL A 48 -6.12 -16.87 -10.29
CA VAL A 48 -6.51 -18.17 -10.84
C VAL A 48 -7.46 -18.01 -12.02
N GLY A 49 -8.45 -17.10 -11.93
CA GLY A 49 -9.37 -16.80 -13.02
C GLY A 49 -8.66 -16.25 -14.26
N ILE A 50 -7.69 -15.36 -14.08
CA ILE A 50 -6.88 -14.79 -15.17
C ILE A 50 -6.04 -15.89 -15.84
N VAL A 51 -5.31 -16.69 -15.06
CA VAL A 51 -4.48 -17.78 -15.59
C VAL A 51 -5.35 -18.82 -16.30
N GLY A 52 -6.48 -19.21 -15.71
CA GLY A 52 -7.46 -20.09 -16.33
C GLY A 52 -7.99 -19.53 -17.65
N GLY A 53 -8.36 -18.24 -17.68
CA GLY A 53 -8.80 -17.55 -18.89
C GLY A 53 -7.74 -17.53 -19.98
N ILE A 54 -6.48 -17.29 -19.64
CA ILE A 54 -5.35 -17.31 -20.59
C ILE A 54 -5.10 -18.72 -21.15
N LEU A 55 -5.11 -19.73 -20.28
CA LEU A 55 -4.85 -21.12 -20.67
C LEU A 55 -5.99 -21.69 -21.53
N LEU A 56 -7.24 -21.37 -21.20
CA LEU A 56 -8.44 -21.83 -21.92
C LEU A 56 -8.70 -21.05 -23.20
N ALA A 57 -8.21 -19.81 -23.30
CA ALA A 57 -8.31 -19.02 -24.53
C ALA A 57 -7.53 -19.69 -25.67
N ARG A 58 -8.28 -20.24 -26.63
CA ARG A 58 -7.74 -20.83 -27.87
C ARG A 58 -7.15 -19.78 -28.81
N GLN A 59 -7.71 -18.58 -28.81
CA GLN A 59 -7.30 -17.51 -29.73
C GLN A 59 -6.36 -16.52 -29.05
N LYS A 60 -5.33 -16.09 -29.79
CA LYS A 60 -4.32 -15.14 -29.30
C LYS A 60 -4.91 -13.77 -28.93
N SER A 61 -5.96 -13.33 -29.63
CA SER A 61 -6.70 -12.09 -29.33
C SER A 61 -7.37 -12.15 -27.95
N THR A 62 -8.05 -13.24 -27.64
CA THR A 62 -8.73 -13.44 -26.35
C THR A 62 -7.73 -13.41 -25.18
N ARG A 63 -6.54 -14.01 -25.33
CA ARG A 63 -5.47 -13.93 -24.31
C ARG A 63 -5.03 -12.50 -24.03
N ARG A 64 -4.88 -11.69 -25.07
CA ARG A 64 -4.53 -10.27 -24.92
C ARG A 64 -5.62 -9.50 -24.18
N VAL A 65 -6.88 -9.74 -24.51
CA VAL A 65 -8.02 -9.11 -23.82
C VAL A 65 -8.06 -9.49 -22.35
N VAL A 66 -7.89 -10.77 -22.00
CA VAL A 66 -7.86 -11.22 -20.60
C VAL A 66 -6.71 -10.56 -19.82
N LEU A 67 -5.53 -10.46 -20.42
CA LEU A 67 -4.38 -9.78 -19.80
C LEU A 67 -4.62 -8.28 -19.60
N ILE A 68 -5.22 -7.61 -20.58
CA ILE A 68 -5.56 -6.18 -20.48
C ILE A 68 -6.59 -5.96 -19.37
N LEU A 69 -7.64 -6.78 -19.33
CA LEU A 69 -8.67 -6.71 -18.28
C LEU A 69 -8.09 -7.00 -16.90
N ALA A 70 -7.23 -8.02 -16.78
CA ALA A 70 -6.52 -8.34 -15.55
C ALA A 70 -5.73 -7.15 -15.02
N PHE A 71 -4.96 -6.52 -15.91
CA PHE A 71 -4.17 -5.35 -15.58
C PHE A 71 -5.05 -4.16 -15.18
N ALA A 72 -6.13 -3.89 -15.93
CA ALA A 72 -7.07 -2.82 -15.62
C ALA A 72 -7.74 -3.01 -14.25
N VAL A 73 -8.16 -4.24 -13.92
CA VAL A 73 -8.73 -4.57 -12.61
C VAL A 73 -7.68 -4.36 -11.52
N ALA A 74 -6.45 -4.86 -11.69
CA ALA A 74 -5.38 -4.68 -10.71
C ALA A 74 -5.05 -3.19 -10.48
N ALA A 75 -5.00 -2.39 -11.55
CA ALA A 75 -4.74 -0.96 -11.50
C ALA A 75 -5.84 -0.17 -10.76
N LEU A 76 -7.06 -0.70 -10.66
CA LEU A 76 -8.16 -0.08 -9.91
C LEU A 76 -8.26 -0.59 -8.47
N VAL A 77 -8.14 -1.91 -8.28
CA VAL A 77 -8.35 -2.56 -6.98
C VAL A 77 -7.20 -2.29 -6.01
N VAL A 78 -5.95 -2.31 -6.46
CA VAL A 78 -4.78 -2.13 -5.58
C VAL A 78 -4.74 -0.75 -4.94
N PRO A 79 -4.94 0.37 -5.68
CA PRO A 79 -5.02 1.70 -5.07
C PRO A 79 -6.20 1.82 -4.10
N ALA A 80 -7.38 1.33 -4.49
CA ALA A 80 -8.58 1.38 -3.64
C ALA A 80 -8.38 0.62 -2.32
N ALA A 81 -7.83 -0.60 -2.38
CA ALA A 81 -7.51 -1.38 -1.18
C ALA A 81 -6.45 -0.70 -0.30
N SER A 82 -5.47 -0.03 -0.93
CA SER A 82 -4.44 0.72 -0.19
C SER A 82 -5.02 1.94 0.52
N MET A 83 -5.91 2.67 -0.15
CA MET A 83 -6.67 3.79 0.44
C MET A 83 -7.58 3.34 1.59
N MET A 84 -8.11 2.12 1.56
CA MET A 84 -8.95 1.61 2.66
C MET A 84 -8.13 1.22 3.90
N MET A 85 -6.89 0.78 3.74
CA MET A 85 -6.06 0.38 4.89
C MET A 85 -5.45 1.57 5.63
N GLN A 86 -5.20 2.68 4.92
CA GLN A 86 -4.63 3.93 5.44
C GLN A 86 -3.43 3.75 6.40
N ARG A 87 -2.54 2.79 6.12
CA ARG A 87 -1.44 2.44 7.03
C ARG A 87 -0.11 2.30 6.31
N VAL A 88 0.97 2.63 7.00
CA VAL A 88 2.32 2.22 6.61
C VAL A 88 2.53 0.77 7.05
N THR A 89 2.59 -0.14 6.08
CA THR A 89 2.69 -1.59 6.34
C THR A 89 4.11 -2.00 6.73
N THR A 90 5.11 -1.46 6.05
CA THR A 90 6.52 -1.69 6.36
C THR A 90 7.37 -0.52 5.88
N SER A 91 8.53 -0.31 6.50
CA SER A 91 9.47 0.74 6.12
C SER A 91 10.90 0.36 6.48
N SER A 92 11.83 0.64 5.58
CA SER A 92 13.28 0.64 5.78
C SER A 92 13.89 1.90 5.17
N PHE A 93 15.20 2.10 5.35
CA PHE A 93 15.89 3.23 4.73
C PHE A 93 15.69 3.25 3.21
N GLY A 94 15.07 4.31 2.69
CA GLY A 94 14.78 4.47 1.26
C GLY A 94 13.70 3.53 0.72
N PHE A 95 12.87 2.90 1.55
CA PHE A 95 11.79 2.06 1.08
C PHE A 95 10.61 2.07 2.06
N THR A 96 9.43 2.43 1.57
CA THR A 96 8.20 2.42 2.38
C THR A 96 7.10 1.71 1.63
N VAL A 97 6.25 0.96 2.33
CA VAL A 97 5.03 0.38 1.76
C VAL A 97 3.84 1.03 2.45
N TYR A 98 3.07 1.81 1.70
CA TYR A 98 1.82 2.41 2.16
C TYR A 98 0.65 1.61 1.62
N GLY A 99 -0.11 0.98 2.51
CA GLY A 99 -1.10 -0.03 2.13
C GLY A 99 -0.43 -1.20 1.39
N LEU A 100 -0.73 -1.34 0.09
CA LEU A 100 -0.10 -2.30 -0.82
C LEU A 100 0.86 -1.65 -1.83
N ILE A 101 1.07 -0.32 -1.74
CA ILE A 101 1.86 0.44 -2.71
C ILE A 101 3.31 0.50 -2.22
N PRO A 102 4.26 -0.17 -2.89
CA PRO A 102 5.67 0.02 -2.60
C PRO A 102 6.13 1.38 -3.15
N VAL A 103 6.81 2.14 -2.29
CA VAL A 103 7.35 3.46 -2.58
C VAL A 103 8.87 3.39 -2.40
N PRO A 104 9.62 3.09 -3.48
CA PRO A 104 11.06 3.06 -3.43
C PRO A 104 11.62 4.47 -3.49
N VAL A 105 12.47 4.81 -2.53
CA VAL A 105 13.29 6.02 -2.45
C VAL A 105 12.49 7.31 -2.29
N LEU A 106 11.26 7.44 -2.77
CA LEU A 106 10.49 8.68 -2.71
C LEU A 106 10.06 9.04 -1.29
N ASP A 107 9.90 10.34 -1.07
CA ASP A 107 9.26 10.87 0.13
C ASP A 107 7.76 10.88 -0.07
N ILE A 108 7.03 10.67 1.02
CA ILE A 108 5.59 10.52 0.98
C ILE A 108 4.90 11.60 1.80
N THR A 109 3.73 11.94 1.30
CA THR A 109 2.74 12.72 2.03
C THR A 109 1.44 11.94 2.01
N VAL A 110 0.73 11.90 3.13
CA VAL A 110 -0.59 11.30 3.25
C VAL A 110 -1.52 12.36 3.82
N ASP A 111 -2.60 12.67 3.10
CA ASP A 111 -3.60 13.60 3.58
C ASP A 111 -4.51 12.98 4.66
N ALA A 112 -5.39 13.78 5.25
CA ALA A 112 -6.30 13.33 6.30
C ALA A 112 -7.35 12.29 5.82
N ASN A 113 -7.48 12.06 4.52
CA ASN A 113 -8.35 11.04 3.92
C ASN A 113 -7.55 9.78 3.54
N GLY A 114 -6.28 9.70 3.92
CA GLY A 114 -5.40 8.58 3.61
C GLY A 114 -4.93 8.53 2.16
N VAL A 115 -5.06 9.62 1.39
CA VAL A 115 -4.57 9.69 0.01
C VAL A 115 -3.06 9.90 0.02
N LEU A 116 -2.35 8.99 -0.63
CA LEU A 116 -0.90 9.04 -0.80
C LEU A 116 -0.52 9.99 -1.93
N TRP A 117 0.40 10.90 -1.63
CA TRP A 117 1.06 11.81 -2.56
C TRP A 117 2.57 11.65 -2.47
N PHE A 118 3.25 11.92 -3.58
CA PHE A 118 4.71 12.01 -3.61
C PHE A 118 5.11 13.47 -3.52
N ARG A 119 6.12 13.75 -2.70
CA ARG A 119 6.74 15.07 -2.61
C ARG A 119 8.14 15.04 -3.19
N ASP A 120 8.61 16.21 -3.60
CA ASP A 120 10.00 16.38 -3.96
C ASP A 120 10.91 16.19 -2.74
N LYS A 121 12.09 15.63 -2.99
CA LYS A 121 13.10 15.38 -1.97
C LYS A 121 13.78 16.69 -1.57
N THR A 122 13.40 17.22 -0.42
CA THR A 122 14.01 18.42 0.16
C THR A 122 14.30 18.19 1.63
N HIS A 123 15.45 18.67 2.12
CA HIS A 123 15.76 18.65 3.57
C HIS A 123 15.06 19.76 4.35
N LEU A 124 14.10 20.46 3.73
CA LEU A 124 13.28 21.48 4.37
C LEU A 124 11.82 21.23 4.02
N ILE A 125 11.00 21.20 5.06
CA ILE A 125 9.54 21.05 4.99
C ILE A 125 8.95 22.44 5.25
N THR A 126 8.31 23.00 4.24
CA THR A 126 7.86 24.40 4.23
C THR A 126 6.37 24.50 4.46
N LEU A 127 5.91 25.65 4.96
CA LEU A 127 4.48 25.92 5.15
C LEU A 127 3.70 25.79 3.84
N GLN A 128 4.29 26.20 2.71
CA GLN A 128 3.66 26.12 1.39
C GLN A 128 3.32 24.69 0.99
N GLU A 129 4.15 23.72 1.37
CA GLU A 129 3.90 22.31 1.11
C GLU A 129 2.82 21.74 2.03
N VAL A 130 2.79 22.18 3.28
CA VAL A 130 1.86 21.68 4.29
C VAL A 130 0.45 22.23 4.11
N THR A 131 0.32 23.52 3.77
CA THR A 131 -0.96 24.23 3.74
C THR A 131 -2.04 23.53 2.89
N PRO A 132 -1.76 23.01 1.68
CA PRO A 132 -2.77 22.31 0.87
C PRO A 132 -3.30 21.02 1.49
N LEU A 133 -2.58 20.44 2.47
CA LEU A 133 -2.93 19.18 3.13
C LEU A 133 -3.78 19.41 4.39
N ILE A 134 -3.79 20.64 4.90
CA ILE A 134 -4.47 21.00 6.14
C ILE A 134 -5.83 21.61 5.79
N ASP A 135 -6.88 20.94 6.25
CA ASP A 135 -8.24 21.50 6.31
C ASP A 135 -8.65 21.74 7.78
N GLY A 136 -9.80 22.36 8.00
CA GLY A 136 -10.31 22.68 9.34
C GLY A 136 -10.69 21.46 10.20
N SER A 137 -10.44 20.25 9.71
CA SER A 137 -10.79 18.98 10.37
C SER A 137 -9.59 18.06 10.60
N VAL A 138 -8.37 18.53 10.32
CA VAL A 138 -7.14 17.80 10.68
C VAL A 138 -6.92 17.85 12.19
N ASP A 139 -6.81 16.68 12.80
CA ASP A 139 -6.53 16.53 14.24
C ASP A 139 -5.03 16.69 14.53
N VAL A 140 -4.18 16.04 13.72
CA VAL A 140 -2.74 15.93 13.97
C VAL A 140 -1.97 16.01 12.65
N LEU A 141 -0.91 16.82 12.63
CA LEU A 141 0.12 16.78 11.59
C LEU A 141 1.36 16.05 12.11
N ILE A 142 1.78 15.00 11.43
CA ILE A 142 2.99 14.25 11.74
C ILE A 142 4.03 14.54 10.66
N VAL A 143 5.24 14.87 11.11
CA VAL A 143 6.40 15.13 10.26
C VAL A 143 7.51 14.14 10.57
N GLY A 144 7.80 13.25 9.62
CA GLY A 144 8.91 12.32 9.61
C GLY A 144 10.16 12.96 9.01
N THR A 145 11.17 13.24 9.84
CA THR A 145 12.39 14.00 9.44
C THR A 145 13.48 13.15 8.80
N GLY A 146 13.18 11.90 8.44
CA GLY A 146 14.14 10.92 7.96
C GLY A 146 14.56 9.92 9.03
N TRP A 147 15.41 8.99 8.61
CA TRP A 147 16.04 7.99 9.47
C TRP A 147 17.16 8.61 10.32
N HIS A 148 17.77 9.69 9.83
CA HIS A 148 18.89 10.38 10.47
C HIS A 148 18.54 11.81 10.94
N GLU A 149 17.27 12.22 10.83
CA GLU A 149 16.76 13.53 11.29
C GLU A 149 17.42 14.72 10.57
N VAL A 150 17.81 14.54 9.31
CA VAL A 150 18.48 15.61 8.56
C VAL A 150 17.47 16.62 8.03
N ALA A 151 16.23 16.20 7.77
CA ALA A 151 15.18 17.12 7.31
C ALA A 151 14.73 18.07 8.42
N ARG A 152 14.69 19.36 8.11
CA ARG A 152 14.24 20.45 8.97
C ARG A 152 12.82 20.84 8.65
N VAL A 153 12.14 21.41 9.65
CA VAL A 153 10.76 21.88 9.55
C VAL A 153 10.75 23.38 9.78
N GLU A 154 10.07 24.12 8.93
CA GLU A 154 9.88 25.56 9.09
C GLU A 154 9.01 25.86 10.33
N ASP A 155 9.37 26.85 11.14
CA ASP A 155 8.66 27.17 12.40
C ASP A 155 7.17 27.48 12.19
N ALA A 156 6.82 28.01 11.02
CA ALA A 156 5.43 28.31 10.66
C ALA A 156 4.58 27.03 10.53
N VAL A 157 5.18 25.91 10.13
CA VAL A 157 4.51 24.59 10.06
C VAL A 157 4.08 24.13 11.45
N LEU A 158 4.87 24.43 12.49
CA LEU A 158 4.55 24.04 13.88
C LEU A 158 3.30 24.71 14.43
N LYS A 159 2.76 25.70 13.74
CA LYS A 159 1.60 26.50 14.14
C LYS A 159 0.38 26.30 13.23
N VAL A 160 0.49 25.44 12.21
CA VAL A 160 -0.56 25.27 11.19
C VAL A 160 -1.79 24.52 11.73
N VAL A 161 -1.58 23.65 12.72
CA VAL A 161 -2.64 22.93 13.45
C VAL A 161 -2.30 22.89 14.94
N PRO A 162 -3.27 22.61 15.82
CA PRO A 162 -3.04 22.56 17.26
C PRO A 162 -2.04 21.48 17.71
N ASP A 163 -1.97 20.36 17.00
CA ASP A 163 -1.05 19.25 17.32
C ASP A 163 -0.13 18.92 16.14
N VAL A 164 1.13 19.33 16.24
CA VAL A 164 2.20 19.01 15.29
C VAL A 164 3.25 18.14 15.97
N ARG A 165 3.57 16.99 15.35
CA ARG A 165 4.51 15.98 15.86
C ARG A 165 5.67 15.80 14.90
N VAL A 166 6.84 16.31 15.27
CA VAL A 166 8.09 16.14 14.50
C VAL A 166 8.89 14.99 15.10
N LEU A 167 9.16 13.95 14.31
CA LEU A 167 9.75 12.68 14.77
C LEU A 167 10.67 12.07 13.70
N LYS A 168 11.57 11.17 14.11
CA LYS A 168 12.20 10.21 13.18
C LYS A 168 11.14 9.46 12.37
N THR A 169 11.39 9.25 11.08
CA THR A 169 10.43 8.61 10.16
C THR A 169 9.85 7.27 10.68
N PRO A 170 10.64 6.33 11.25
CA PRO A 170 10.06 5.10 11.82
C PRO A 170 9.07 5.35 12.97
N LYS A 171 9.34 6.35 13.82
CA LYS A 171 8.45 6.73 14.92
C LYS A 171 7.22 7.48 14.40
N ALA A 172 7.39 8.32 13.39
CA ALA A 172 6.31 9.02 12.70
C ALA A 172 5.31 8.01 12.10
N PHE A 173 5.81 6.97 11.40
CA PHE A 173 4.96 5.92 10.83
C PHE A 173 4.22 5.10 11.89
N ALA A 174 4.89 4.74 12.98
CA ALA A 174 4.24 4.04 14.09
C ALA A 174 3.13 4.90 14.74
N LEU A 175 3.39 6.19 14.95
CA LEU A 175 2.42 7.14 15.49
C LEU A 175 1.23 7.34 14.53
N TYR A 176 1.51 7.51 13.24
CA TYR A 176 0.50 7.65 12.20
C TYR A 176 -0.46 6.45 12.20
N ASN A 177 0.07 5.23 12.12
CA ASN A 177 -0.74 4.01 12.12
C ASN A 177 -1.62 3.90 13.37
N ARG A 178 -1.07 4.26 14.54
CA ARG A 178 -1.83 4.24 15.80
C ARG A 178 -2.98 5.24 15.77
N LEU A 179 -2.71 6.49 15.42
CA LEU A 179 -3.73 7.55 15.44
C LEU A 179 -4.82 7.31 14.38
N VAL A 180 -4.47 6.82 13.19
CA VAL A 180 -5.46 6.42 12.18
C VAL A 180 -6.32 5.25 12.68
N ALA A 181 -5.74 4.26 13.37
CA ALA A 181 -6.49 3.17 13.97
C ALA A 181 -7.43 3.65 15.10
N GLU A 182 -7.12 4.76 15.75
CA GLU A 182 -7.98 5.45 16.73
C GLU A 182 -9.06 6.33 16.06
N GLY A 183 -9.11 6.40 14.73
CA GLY A 183 -10.08 7.19 13.97
C GLY A 183 -9.76 8.67 13.87
N LYS A 184 -8.51 9.08 14.15
CA LYS A 184 -8.06 10.46 14.00
C LYS A 184 -7.82 10.83 12.55
N ARG A 185 -8.08 12.10 12.22
CA ARG A 185 -7.76 12.71 10.92
C ARG A 185 -6.32 13.20 10.94
N VAL A 186 -5.42 12.36 10.44
CA VAL A 186 -3.98 12.58 10.54
C VAL A 186 -3.40 12.92 9.17
N VAL A 187 -2.64 14.01 9.10
CA VAL A 187 -1.76 14.28 7.96
C VAL A 187 -0.36 13.77 8.29
N LEU A 188 0.28 13.07 7.35
CA LEU A 188 1.65 12.60 7.48
C LEU A 188 2.50 13.17 6.34
N ILE A 189 3.67 13.70 6.67
CA ILE A 189 4.69 14.06 5.70
C ILE A 189 5.97 13.38 6.16
N ALA A 190 6.62 12.59 5.33
CA ALA A 190 7.77 11.80 5.75
C ALA A 190 8.87 11.74 4.69
N HIS A 191 10.08 12.06 5.15
CA HIS A 191 11.31 11.80 4.42
C HIS A 191 11.70 10.32 4.57
N SER A 192 11.91 9.61 3.47
CA SER A 192 12.15 8.15 3.50
C SER A 192 13.62 7.76 3.68
N THR A 193 14.55 8.73 3.56
CA THR A 193 16.01 8.54 3.66
C THR A 193 16.62 9.27 4.85
N CYS A 194 17.59 10.16 4.68
CA CYS A 194 18.37 10.76 5.77
C CYS A 194 17.62 11.85 6.53
#